data_AF-A0A1J4KSU7-F1
#
_entry.id   AF-A0A1J4KSU7-F1
#
_cell.length_a   1.000
_cell.length_b   1.000
_cell.length_c   1.000
_cell.angle_alpha   90.00
_cell.angle_beta   90.00
_cell.angle_gamma   90.00
#
_symmetry.space_group_name_H-M   'P 1'
#
loop_
_entity.id
_entity.type
_entity.pdbx_description
1 polymer ?
#
loop_
_entity_poly.entity_id
_entity_poly.type
_entity_poly.pdbx_seq_one_letter_code
_entity_poly.pdbx_strand_id
1 'polypeptide(L)'
;MMPPIVTNPHLLPVPNVIPITNAIPINKNNSKLEKSQNRQNDISRLIQIHRVKYGHGKEAMTIRDELKGFNPSTSQAMMLVKQNFGTSVRLSEIKALLNSIIEHLKPKKIYLPKLTRNENRSYPLCIKYIQDHIEILEPYLKMAKFCTERKTVIPVHDF
;
A
#
# COMPACT_ATOMS: atom_id res chain seq x y z
N MET A 1 -51.30 41.79 -18.94
CA MET A 1 -51.94 41.35 -20.18
C MET A 1 -51.04 40.31 -20.84
N MET A 2 -51.55 39.11 -21.14
CA MET A 2 -50.82 38.05 -21.87
C MET A 2 -50.77 38.37 -23.40
N PRO A 3 -49.94 37.71 -24.22
CA PRO A 3 -50.21 36.33 -24.63
C PRO A 3 -49.00 35.35 -24.59
N PRO A 4 -49.26 34.03 -24.68
CA PRO A 4 -48.25 32.95 -24.66
C PRO A 4 -48.08 32.21 -26.01
N ILE A 5 -47.20 31.18 -25.99
CA ILE A 5 -47.02 30.02 -26.93
C ILE A 5 -46.42 30.43 -28.32
N VAL A 6 -45.46 29.75 -28.96
CA VAL A 6 -45.45 28.37 -29.52
C VAL A 6 -44.04 27.90 -29.90
N THR A 7 -43.87 26.59 -29.72
CA THR A 7 -42.81 25.60 -30.02
C THR A 7 -42.00 25.73 -31.33
N ASN A 8 -40.72 25.35 -31.29
CA ASN A 8 -40.25 24.12 -31.98
C ASN A 8 -38.78 23.74 -31.64
N PRO A 9 -38.47 22.43 -31.43
CA PRO A 9 -37.11 21.94 -31.25
C PRO A 9 -36.41 21.72 -32.61
N HIS A 10 -35.29 22.40 -32.84
CA HIS A 10 -34.46 22.16 -34.02
C HIS A 10 -33.64 20.87 -33.82
N LEU A 11 -33.90 19.90 -34.72
CA LEU A 11 -33.17 18.65 -34.84
C LEU A 11 -31.66 18.87 -35.02
N LEU A 12 -30.87 18.07 -34.32
CA LEU A 12 -29.43 17.90 -34.58
C LEU A 12 -29.23 16.92 -35.77
N PRO A 13 -28.25 17.17 -36.64
CA PRO A 13 -28.02 16.37 -37.84
C PRO A 13 -27.41 14.99 -37.54
N VAL A 14 -27.91 13.98 -38.26
CA VAL A 14 -27.49 12.58 -38.25
C VAL A 14 -26.09 12.43 -38.91
N PRO A 15 -25.19 11.58 -38.38
CA PRO A 15 -23.88 11.35 -38.98
C PRO A 15 -23.97 10.54 -40.28
N ASN A 16 -23.15 10.98 -41.23
CA ASN A 16 -23.01 10.52 -42.61
C ASN A 16 -22.51 9.07 -42.68
N VAL A 17 -23.25 8.19 -43.36
CA VAL A 17 -22.91 6.77 -43.58
C VAL A 17 -21.98 6.68 -44.79
N ILE A 18 -20.76 6.14 -44.58
CA ILE A 18 -19.80 5.86 -45.66
C ILE A 18 -20.08 4.45 -46.22
N PRO A 19 -20.16 4.26 -47.55
CA PRO A 19 -20.44 2.95 -48.13
C PRO A 19 -19.22 2.01 -48.04
N ILE A 20 -19.51 0.78 -47.62
CA ILE A 20 -18.58 -0.35 -47.55
C ILE A 20 -18.55 -1.03 -48.92
N THR A 21 -17.42 -0.98 -49.61
CA THR A 21 -17.09 -1.95 -50.65
C THR A 21 -15.65 -2.39 -50.44
N ASN A 22 -15.46 -3.66 -50.08
CA ASN A 22 -14.41 -4.52 -50.62
C ASN A 22 -14.71 -5.96 -50.20
N ALA A 23 -15.11 -6.75 -51.20
CA ALA A 23 -15.33 -8.18 -51.08
C ALA A 23 -13.99 -8.88 -50.81
N ILE A 24 -13.91 -9.60 -49.69
CA ILE A 24 -12.81 -10.52 -49.38
C ILE A 24 -13.30 -11.94 -49.67
N PRO A 25 -12.60 -12.73 -50.50
CA PRO A 25 -13.00 -14.10 -50.78
C PRO A 25 -12.80 -15.00 -49.54
N ILE A 26 -13.85 -15.76 -49.22
CA ILE A 26 -13.90 -16.70 -48.11
C ILE A 26 -13.08 -17.95 -48.48
N ASN A 27 -11.88 -18.11 -47.92
CA ASN A 27 -11.15 -19.38 -47.95
C ASN A 27 -11.64 -20.29 -46.80
N LYS A 28 -12.63 -21.13 -47.09
CA LYS A 28 -13.05 -22.23 -46.19
C LYS A 28 -12.06 -23.37 -46.35
N ASN A 29 -11.04 -23.51 -45.48
CA ASN A 29 -10.32 -24.79 -45.34
C ASN A 29 -9.41 -24.98 -44.10
N ASN A 30 -9.52 -24.23 -42.99
CA ASN A 30 -8.58 -24.39 -41.85
C ASN A 30 -9.22 -24.47 -40.45
N SER A 31 -10.37 -25.13 -40.27
CA SER A 31 -11.09 -25.09 -38.97
C SER A 31 -10.86 -26.27 -38.01
N LYS A 32 -10.01 -27.27 -38.35
CA LYS A 32 -9.78 -28.45 -37.49
C LYS A 32 -8.43 -28.50 -36.77
N LEU A 33 -7.42 -27.72 -37.17
CA LEU A 33 -6.10 -27.74 -36.51
C LEU A 33 -5.95 -26.72 -35.37
N GLU A 34 -6.63 -25.57 -35.44
CA GLU A 34 -6.49 -24.49 -34.43
C GLU A 34 -7.14 -24.79 -33.07
N LYS A 35 -8.12 -25.70 -33.01
CA LYS A 35 -8.85 -25.98 -31.75
C LYS A 35 -8.03 -26.79 -30.73
N SER A 36 -7.01 -27.53 -31.17
CA SER A 36 -6.18 -28.34 -30.27
C SER A 36 -5.03 -27.54 -29.65
N GLN A 37 -4.45 -26.61 -30.39
CA GLN A 37 -3.36 -25.74 -29.89
C GLN A 37 -3.85 -24.71 -28.88
N ASN A 38 -5.07 -24.17 -29.05
CA ASN A 38 -5.62 -23.19 -28.12
C ASN A 38 -5.86 -23.77 -26.70
N ARG A 39 -6.31 -25.03 -26.60
CA ARG A 39 -6.53 -25.67 -25.28
C ARG A 39 -5.23 -25.94 -24.53
N GLN A 40 -4.15 -26.28 -25.24
CA GLN A 40 -2.84 -26.50 -24.61
C GLN A 40 -2.27 -25.19 -24.03
N ASN A 41 -2.45 -24.07 -24.75
CA ASN A 41 -2.01 -22.75 -24.29
C ASN A 41 -2.79 -22.27 -23.05
N ASP A 42 -4.09 -22.56 -22.96
CA ASP A 42 -4.92 -22.20 -21.81
C ASP A 42 -4.57 -23.01 -20.56
N ILE A 43 -4.28 -24.31 -20.71
CA ILE A 43 -3.85 -25.16 -19.60
C ILE A 43 -2.46 -24.72 -19.11
N SER A 44 -1.53 -24.38 -20.01
CA SER A 44 -0.21 -23.83 -19.62
C SER A 44 -0.32 -22.49 -18.88
N ARG A 45 -1.24 -21.60 -19.29
CA ARG A 45 -1.54 -20.35 -18.56
C ARG A 45 -2.15 -20.61 -17.18
N LEU A 46 -3.11 -21.53 -17.08
CA LEU A 46 -3.72 -21.91 -15.80
C LEU A 46 -2.68 -22.52 -14.84
N ILE A 47 -1.78 -23.37 -15.34
CA ILE A 47 -0.68 -23.95 -14.56
C ILE A 47 0.34 -22.87 -14.14
N GLN A 48 0.60 -21.87 -14.99
CA GLN A 48 1.50 -20.77 -14.67
C GLN A 48 0.91 -19.80 -13.63
N ILE A 49 -0.41 -19.57 -13.65
CA ILE A 49 -1.13 -18.81 -12.63
C ILE A 49 -1.13 -19.56 -11.28
N HIS A 50 -1.25 -20.89 -11.30
CA HIS A 50 -1.17 -21.72 -10.09
C HIS A 50 0.26 -21.96 -9.56
N ARG A 51 1.29 -21.54 -10.31
CA ARG A 51 2.71 -21.62 -9.92
C ARG A 51 3.28 -20.34 -9.31
N VAL A 52 2.43 -19.39 -8.88
CA VAL A 52 2.86 -18.33 -7.98
C VAL A 52 3.13 -18.97 -6.61
N LYS A 53 4.31 -19.60 -6.51
CA LYS A 53 4.88 -20.19 -5.30
C LYS A 53 4.76 -19.17 -4.18
N TYR A 54 4.07 -19.57 -3.11
CA TYR A 54 4.04 -18.83 -1.84
C TYR A 54 5.47 -18.39 -1.48
N GLY A 55 5.70 -17.10 -1.25
CA GLY A 55 7.04 -16.54 -1.03
C GLY A 55 7.72 -15.85 -2.24
N HIS A 56 7.02 -15.63 -3.36
CA HIS A 56 7.54 -14.88 -4.53
C HIS A 56 7.73 -13.35 -4.32
N GLY A 57 8.06 -12.90 -3.11
CA GLY A 57 8.32 -11.48 -2.85
C GLY A 57 7.08 -10.57 -2.93
N LYS A 58 5.86 -11.13 -3.01
CA LYS A 58 4.62 -10.33 -2.95
C LYS A 58 4.58 -9.44 -1.70
N GLU A 59 5.01 -9.94 -0.55
CA GLU A 59 5.12 -9.15 0.68
C GLU A 59 6.15 -8.02 0.54
N ALA A 60 7.31 -8.29 -0.07
CA ALA A 60 8.32 -7.27 -0.35
C ALA A 60 7.81 -6.19 -1.32
N MET A 61 7.03 -6.57 -2.34
CA MET A 61 6.38 -5.62 -3.25
C MET A 61 5.35 -4.76 -2.51
N THR A 62 4.48 -5.37 -1.70
CA THR A 62 3.51 -4.62 -0.88
C THR A 62 4.20 -3.65 0.07
N ILE A 63 5.26 -4.07 0.76
CA ILE A 63 6.04 -3.17 1.63
C ILE A 63 6.66 -2.02 0.83
N ARG A 64 7.25 -2.31 -0.33
CA ARG A 64 7.84 -1.29 -1.21
C ARG A 64 6.81 -0.26 -1.66
N ASP A 65 5.63 -0.74 -2.05
CA ASP A 65 4.54 0.10 -2.53
C ASP A 65 3.94 0.95 -1.39
N GLU A 66 3.91 0.44 -0.16
CA GLU A 66 3.51 1.19 1.04
C GLU A 66 4.55 2.25 1.45
N LEU A 67 5.84 1.94 1.30
CA LEU A 67 6.92 2.88 1.59
C LEU A 67 6.92 4.06 0.60
N LYS A 68 6.48 3.88 -0.65
CA LYS A 68 6.40 4.95 -1.68
C LYS A 68 7.70 5.77 -1.82
N GLY A 69 8.86 5.10 -1.74
CA GLY A 69 10.17 5.76 -1.82
C GLY A 69 10.65 6.40 -0.51
N PHE A 70 9.92 6.25 0.59
CA PHE A 70 10.40 6.60 1.93
C PHE A 70 11.71 5.85 2.24
N ASN A 71 12.72 6.60 2.67
CA ASN A 71 13.99 6.06 3.14
C ASN A 71 14.06 6.15 4.67
N PRO A 72 13.91 5.03 5.40
CA PRO A 72 13.97 5.03 6.86
C PRO A 72 15.31 5.55 7.37
N SER A 73 16.42 5.21 6.73
CA SER A 73 17.78 5.50 7.22
C SER A 73 18.08 6.99 7.35
N THR A 74 17.44 7.82 6.53
CA THR A 74 17.63 9.29 6.49
C THR A 74 16.45 10.05 7.09
N SER A 75 15.44 9.36 7.62
CA SER A 75 14.23 9.97 8.14
C SER A 75 14.46 10.65 9.51
N GLN A 76 13.69 11.71 9.78
CA GLN A 76 13.68 12.37 11.09
C GLN A 76 13.24 11.38 12.19
N ALA A 77 12.24 10.55 11.89
CA ALA A 77 11.79 9.49 12.80
C ALA A 77 12.94 8.56 13.21
N MET A 78 13.76 8.11 12.26
CA MET A 78 14.91 7.25 12.55
C MET A 78 15.97 7.97 13.38
N MET A 79 16.27 9.23 13.07
CA MET A 79 17.20 10.02 13.87
C MET A 79 16.73 10.12 15.32
N LEU A 80 15.44 10.40 15.51
CA LEU A 80 14.83 10.52 16.83
C LEU A 80 14.89 9.20 17.60
N VAL A 81 14.58 8.09 16.95
CA VAL A 81 14.70 6.74 17.55
C VAL A 81 16.14 6.48 17.98
N LYS A 82 17.12 6.73 17.10
CA LYS A 82 18.53 6.51 17.41
C LYS A 82 19.04 7.37 18.57
N GLN A 83 18.63 8.63 18.61
CA GLN A 83 19.02 9.56 19.67
C GLN A 83 18.47 9.17 21.05
N ASN A 84 17.25 8.61 21.11
CA ASN A 84 16.59 8.32 22.38
C ASN A 84 16.79 6.88 22.86
N PHE A 85 17.07 5.95 21.95
CA PHE A 85 17.08 4.51 22.25
C PHE A 85 18.32 3.75 21.72
N GLY A 86 19.19 4.41 20.95
CA GLY A 86 20.42 3.82 20.43
C GLY A 86 20.29 3.28 19.00
N THR A 87 21.38 2.78 18.42
CA THR A 87 21.40 2.29 17.03
C THR A 87 20.79 0.91 16.85
N SER A 88 20.73 0.12 17.92
CA SER A 88 20.45 -1.32 17.88
C SER A 88 19.02 -1.69 18.29
N VAL A 89 18.06 -0.77 18.14
CA VAL A 89 16.66 -0.97 18.55
C VAL A 89 15.97 -1.99 17.64
N ARG A 90 15.44 -3.05 18.25
CA ARG A 90 14.73 -4.13 17.57
C ARG A 90 13.29 -3.72 17.25
N LEU A 91 12.73 -4.33 16.20
CA LEU A 91 11.32 -4.11 15.82
C LEU A 91 10.34 -4.38 16.98
N SER A 92 10.56 -5.43 17.76
CA SER A 92 9.72 -5.77 18.92
C SER A 92 9.67 -4.64 19.95
N GLU A 93 10.79 -3.95 20.16
CA GLU A 93 10.92 -2.87 21.13
C GLU A 93 10.20 -1.62 20.64
N ILE A 94 10.39 -1.25 19.36
CA ILE A 94 9.64 -0.14 18.74
C ILE A 94 8.13 -0.40 18.81
N LYS A 95 7.69 -1.64 18.53
CA LYS A 95 6.28 -1.99 18.62
C LYS A 95 5.72 -1.89 20.03
N ALA A 96 6.46 -2.39 21.02
CA ALA A 96 6.08 -2.30 22.42
C ALA A 96 5.93 -0.83 22.82
N LEU A 97 6.93 -0.01 22.48
CA LEU A 97 6.93 1.43 22.71
C LEU A 97 5.72 2.13 22.08
N LEU A 98 5.46 1.92 20.79
CA LEU A 98 4.33 2.52 20.10
C LEU A 98 2.99 2.12 20.72
N ASN A 99 2.80 0.84 21.02
CA ASN A 99 1.59 0.37 21.66
C ASN A 99 1.41 0.99 23.06
N SER A 100 2.49 1.12 23.84
CA SER A 100 2.45 1.79 25.15
C SER A 100 2.09 3.27 25.03
N ILE A 101 2.63 3.97 24.03
CA ILE A 101 2.30 5.38 23.78
C ILE A 101 0.83 5.51 23.36
N ILE A 102 0.37 4.68 22.43
CA ILE A 102 -1.03 4.67 21.99
C ILE A 102 -1.96 4.43 23.18
N GLU A 103 -1.64 3.48 24.07
CA GLU A 103 -2.42 3.21 25.28
C GLU A 103 -2.42 4.41 26.23
N HIS A 104 -1.26 5.05 26.42
CA HIS A 104 -1.12 6.24 27.25
C HIS A 104 -1.90 7.46 26.73
N LEU A 105 -2.11 7.54 25.41
CA LEU A 105 -2.83 8.63 24.75
C LEU A 105 -4.36 8.48 24.81
N LYS A 106 -4.89 7.25 24.92
CA LYS A 106 -6.34 6.99 25.02
C LYS A 106 -7.06 7.81 26.11
N PRO A 107 -6.62 7.85 27.38
CA PRO A 107 -7.30 8.64 28.41
C PRO A 107 -7.22 10.15 28.15
N LYS A 108 -6.25 10.60 27.36
CA LYS A 108 -6.08 12.01 26.95
C LYS A 108 -6.95 12.39 25.74
N LYS A 109 -7.77 11.47 25.23
CA LYS A 109 -8.62 11.63 24.03
C LYS A 109 -7.82 11.99 22.76
N ILE A 110 -6.53 11.65 22.74
CA ILE A 110 -5.69 11.77 21.55
C ILE A 110 -5.71 10.41 20.85
N TYR A 111 -6.16 10.38 19.60
CA TYR A 111 -6.29 9.14 18.84
C TYR A 111 -5.15 9.00 17.83
N LEU A 112 -4.41 7.89 17.93
CA LEU A 112 -3.53 7.42 16.87
C LEU A 112 -4.14 6.18 16.21
N PRO A 113 -3.99 6.03 14.88
CA PRO A 113 -4.36 4.80 14.19
C PRO A 113 -3.64 3.60 14.79
N LYS A 114 -4.31 2.46 14.94
CA LYS A 114 -3.63 1.23 15.37
C LYS A 114 -2.65 0.78 14.30
N LEU A 115 -1.50 0.23 14.72
CA LEU A 115 -0.56 -0.38 13.77
C LEU A 115 -1.25 -1.50 12.98
N THR A 116 -1.14 -1.42 11.67
CA THR A 116 -1.55 -2.44 10.71
C THR A 116 -0.67 -3.68 10.83
N ARG A 117 -1.10 -4.78 10.20
CA ARG A 117 -0.32 -6.03 10.17
C ARG A 117 1.07 -5.85 9.54
N ASN A 118 1.20 -4.98 8.54
CA ASN A 118 2.45 -4.78 7.81
C ASN A 118 3.43 -3.95 8.63
N GLU A 119 2.98 -2.87 9.27
CA GLU A 119 3.78 -2.08 10.22
C GLU A 119 4.27 -2.95 11.39
N ASN A 120 3.42 -3.87 11.88
CA ASN A 120 3.79 -4.82 12.92
C ASN A 120 4.87 -5.85 12.52
N ARG A 121 5.22 -5.96 11.22
CA ARG A 121 6.16 -6.95 10.68
C ARG A 121 7.37 -6.33 9.99
N SER A 122 7.26 -5.07 9.55
CA SER A 122 8.27 -4.38 8.78
C SER A 122 8.82 -3.20 9.57
N TYR A 123 10.10 -3.27 9.90
CA TYR A 123 10.80 -2.18 10.57
C TYR A 123 10.76 -0.86 9.80
N PRO A 124 11.03 -0.82 8.47
CA PRO A 124 10.85 0.38 7.66
C PRO A 124 9.45 1.01 7.76
N LEU A 125 8.39 0.19 7.76
CA LEU A 125 7.01 0.70 7.85
C LEU A 125 6.69 1.21 9.26
N CYS A 126 7.22 0.57 10.30
CA CYS A 126 7.12 1.08 11.68
C CYS A 126 7.77 2.47 11.81
N ILE A 127 8.93 2.68 11.21
CA ILE A 127 9.61 3.98 11.21
C ILE A 127 8.83 5.00 10.38
N LYS A 128 8.27 4.58 9.24
CA LYS A 128 7.39 5.43 8.43
C LYS A 128 6.16 5.86 9.22
N TYR A 129 5.52 4.95 9.96
CA TYR A 129 4.40 5.26 10.83
C TYR A 129 4.77 6.33 11.87
N ILE A 130 5.97 6.25 12.46
CA ILE A 130 6.46 7.30 13.37
C ILE A 130 6.61 8.62 12.63
N GLN A 131 7.17 8.61 11.41
CA GLN A 131 7.34 9.81 10.60
C GLN A 131 5.99 10.47 10.25
N ASP A 132 5.00 9.66 9.87
CA ASP A 132 3.66 10.12 9.48
C ASP A 132 2.89 10.74 10.66
N HIS A 133 3.29 10.44 11.90
CA HIS A 133 2.66 10.92 13.14
C HIS A 133 3.63 11.60 14.10
N ILE A 134 4.72 12.17 13.56
CA ILE A 134 5.86 12.60 14.36
C ILE A 134 5.51 13.73 15.33
N GLU A 135 4.64 14.66 14.93
CA GLU A 135 4.21 15.79 15.76
C GLU A 135 3.59 15.34 17.08
N ILE A 136 2.84 14.23 17.05
CA ILE A 136 2.20 13.68 18.24
C ILE A 136 3.18 12.78 18.98
N LEU A 137 3.95 11.94 18.27
CA LEU A 137 4.80 10.92 18.88
C LEU A 137 6.09 11.47 19.50
N GLU A 138 6.69 12.50 18.91
CA GLU A 138 7.97 13.08 19.32
C GLU A 138 8.08 13.36 20.83
N PRO A 139 7.14 14.08 21.49
CA PRO A 139 7.25 14.35 22.92
C PRO A 139 7.26 13.07 23.75
N TYR A 140 6.47 12.05 23.38
CA TYR A 140 6.40 10.79 24.11
C TYR A 140 7.62 9.91 23.87
N LEU A 141 8.18 9.92 22.67
CA LEU A 141 9.41 9.20 22.35
C LEU A 141 10.60 9.76 23.13
N LYS A 142 10.66 11.08 23.37
CA LYS A 142 11.70 11.71 24.22
C LYS A 142 11.56 11.36 25.69
N MET A 143 10.33 11.16 26.17
CA MET A 143 10.04 10.82 27.57
C MET A 143 10.22 9.32 27.86
N ALA A 144 9.97 8.47 26.88
CA ALA A 144 10.03 7.03 27.07
C ALA A 144 11.46 6.54 27.29
N LYS A 145 11.61 5.51 28.12
CA LYS A 145 12.88 4.84 28.41
C LYS A 145 12.66 3.34 28.44
N PHE A 146 13.61 2.59 27.91
CA PHE A 146 13.64 1.14 28.08
C PHE A 146 14.20 0.80 29.46
N CYS A 147 13.56 -0.17 30.10
CA CYS A 147 13.95 -0.65 31.42
C CYS A 147 14.23 -2.15 31.36
N THR A 148 15.19 -2.60 32.16
CA THR A 148 15.41 -4.03 32.40
C THR A 148 14.29 -4.61 33.27
N GLU A 149 14.27 -5.93 33.43
CA GLU A 149 13.35 -6.64 34.34
C GLU A 149 13.43 -6.12 35.79
N ARG A 150 14.59 -5.58 36.18
CA ARG A 150 14.83 -5.00 37.51
C ARG A 150 14.35 -3.55 37.61
N LYS A 151 13.63 -3.04 36.60
CA LYS A 151 13.16 -1.65 36.48
C LYS A 151 14.29 -0.62 36.45
N THR A 152 15.51 -1.03 36.15
CA THR A 152 16.63 -0.10 35.92
C THR A 152 16.55 0.42 34.49
N VAL A 153 16.76 1.73 34.30
CA VAL A 153 16.78 2.35 32.97
C VAL A 153 18.03 1.89 32.23
N ILE A 154 17.87 1.48 30.97
CA ILE A 154 18.99 1.12 30.11
C ILE A 154 19.54 2.41 29.50
N PRO A 155 20.84 2.73 29.71
CA PRO A 155 21.42 3.93 29.13
C PRO A 155 21.60 3.77 27.62
N VAL A 156 21.43 4.87 26.88
CA VAL A 156 21.44 4.88 25.41
C VAL A 156 22.83 4.56 24.83
N HIS A 157 23.90 4.74 25.61
CA HIS A 157 25.29 4.53 25.20
C HIS A 157 25.73 3.06 25.19
N ASP A 158 24.91 2.13 25.68
CA ASP A 158 25.27 0.71 25.78
C ASP A 158 24.91 -0.11 24.51
N PHE A 159 24.55 0.53 23.39
CA PHE A 159 23.99 -0.11 22.18
C PHE A 159 24.63 0.28 20.85
#